data_AF-A0A2V7RX30-F1
#
_entry.id   AF-A0A2V7RX30-F1
#
_cell.length_a   1.000
_cell.length_b   1.000
_cell.length_c   1.000
_cell.angle_alpha   90.00
_cell.angle_beta   90.00
_cell.angle_gamma   90.00
#
_symmetry.space_group_name_H-M   'P 1'
#
loop_
_entity.id
_entity.type
_entity.pdbx_description
1 polymer ?
#
loop_
_entity_poly.entity_id
_entity_poly.type
_entity_poly.pdbx_seq_one_letter_code
_entity_poly.pdbx_strand_id
1 'polypeptide(L)'
;MAETLVPGAEAAGLADRMALAIGRLPREADRAELVQLLGLLESRAANLALAGVPRRFSALSLPERERFLRGWATSWLPLKRKAFQALKRLAAFLYYTADGSGAWERIGYPGPLGPPPARPKPIRPLAVTSDTSLDCDVVVIGSGAGGGVVAGRLAAAGKSVVVLEKGGYLNEADFTHREAESLERLYDARGMLTTEDLGILILQGSCLGGGTVVNYTTSLHHQLPYAGPGPRTVDPRASPAAFRFARVHRLGRRRGPADQREHRP
;
A
#
# COMPACT_ATOMS: atom_id res chain seq x y z
N MET A 1 24.97 12.91 -2.58
CA MET A 1 23.51 13.14 -2.54
C MET A 1 22.84 12.36 -1.41
N ALA A 2 23.03 11.03 -1.33
CA ALA A 2 22.39 10.19 -0.31
C ALA A 2 22.59 10.69 1.13
N GLU A 3 23.83 11.02 1.52
CA GLU A 3 24.16 11.58 2.85
C GLU A 3 23.44 12.89 3.18
N THR A 4 23.04 13.66 2.17
CA THR A 4 22.26 14.89 2.37
C THR A 4 20.81 14.60 2.73
N LEU A 5 20.25 13.49 2.23
CA LEU A 5 18.84 13.14 2.42
C LEU A 5 18.63 12.32 3.69
N VAL A 6 19.60 11.49 4.04
CA VAL A 6 19.54 10.62 5.21
C VAL A 6 20.89 10.62 5.92
N PRO A 7 20.96 10.96 7.22
CA PRO A 7 22.18 10.84 8.00
C PRO A 7 22.69 9.39 8.09
N GLY A 8 23.99 9.17 7.90
CA GLY A 8 24.59 7.84 7.93
C GLY A 8 24.28 6.99 6.69
N ALA A 9 23.88 7.62 5.59
CA ALA A 9 23.59 6.96 4.32
C ALA A 9 24.84 6.32 3.70
N GLU A 10 26.01 6.91 3.89
CA GLU A 10 27.28 6.40 3.39
C GLU A 10 27.64 5.06 4.04
N ALA A 11 27.61 5.00 5.37
CA ALA A 11 27.83 3.75 6.13
C ALA A 11 26.82 2.65 5.76
N ALA A 12 25.61 3.04 5.37
CA ALA A 12 24.55 2.11 4.96
C ALA A 12 24.59 1.72 3.47
N GLY A 13 25.58 2.19 2.69
CA GLY A 13 25.68 1.90 1.26
C GLY A 13 24.47 2.41 0.45
N LEU A 14 23.82 3.48 0.90
CA LEU A 14 22.56 3.94 0.32
C LEU A 14 22.71 4.41 -1.13
N ALA A 15 23.86 4.99 -1.49
CA ALA A 15 24.11 5.46 -2.86
C ALA A 15 24.03 4.33 -3.88
N ASP A 16 24.67 3.18 -3.60
CA ASP A 16 24.64 2.01 -4.46
C ASP A 16 23.24 1.39 -4.54
N ARG A 17 22.54 1.34 -3.40
CA ARG A 17 21.14 0.89 -3.34
C ARG A 17 20.24 1.77 -4.20
N MET A 18 20.41 3.08 -4.14
CA MET A 18 19.66 4.03 -4.99
C MET A 18 19.99 3.81 -6.47
N ALA A 19 21.27 3.67 -6.84
CA ALA A 19 21.68 3.43 -8.22
C ALA A 19 21.08 2.12 -8.77
N LEU A 20 21.12 1.05 -7.98
CA LEU A 20 20.51 -0.24 -8.32
C LEU A 20 18.99 -0.14 -8.48
N ALA A 21 18.31 0.57 -7.57
CA ALA A 21 16.87 0.78 -7.63
C ALA A 21 16.46 1.56 -8.89
N ILE A 22 17.19 2.63 -9.23
CA ILE A 22 16.98 3.41 -10.46
C ILE A 22 17.19 2.52 -11.69
N GLY A 23 18.23 1.70 -11.71
CA GLY A 23 18.50 0.77 -12.82
C GLY A 23 17.40 -0.28 -13.04
N ARG A 24 16.63 -0.61 -11.99
CA ARG A 24 15.53 -1.59 -12.03
C ARG A 24 14.16 -1.00 -12.36
N LEU A 25 14.04 0.32 -12.52
CA LEU A 25 12.76 0.92 -12.89
C LEU A 25 12.27 0.36 -14.23
N PRO A 26 11.00 -0.05 -14.36
CA PRO A 26 10.51 -0.73 -15.57
C PRO A 26 10.45 0.20 -16.78
N ARG A 27 10.12 1.48 -16.58
CA ARG A 27 10.03 2.48 -17.65
C ARG A 27 11.38 3.14 -17.88
N GLU A 28 11.86 3.10 -19.12
CA GLU A 28 13.11 3.75 -19.51
C GLU A 28 13.06 5.27 -19.35
N ALA A 29 11.90 5.88 -19.63
CA ALA A 29 11.65 7.29 -19.42
C ALA A 29 11.93 7.72 -17.96
N ASP A 30 11.49 6.93 -16.96
CA ASP A 30 11.72 7.26 -15.55
C ASP A 30 13.21 7.22 -15.19
N ARG A 31 13.95 6.26 -15.76
CA ARG A 31 15.40 6.17 -15.58
C ARG A 31 16.09 7.38 -16.17
N ALA A 32 15.72 7.76 -17.40
CA ALA A 32 16.28 8.90 -18.11
C ALA A 32 16.00 10.22 -17.37
N GLU A 33 14.77 10.43 -16.89
CA GLU A 33 14.40 11.63 -16.12
C GLU A 33 15.24 11.78 -14.84
N LEU A 34 15.44 10.68 -14.08
CA LEU A 34 16.25 10.71 -12.88
C LEU A 34 17.73 10.96 -13.19
N VAL A 35 18.28 10.34 -14.23
CA VAL A 35 19.67 10.57 -14.65
C VAL A 35 19.86 12.01 -15.12
N GLN A 36 18.91 12.57 -15.87
CA GLN A 36 18.92 13.99 -16.28
C GLN A 36 18.88 14.92 -15.07
N LEU A 37 18.01 14.65 -14.09
CA LEU A 37 17.95 15.41 -12.85
C LEU A 37 19.29 15.40 -12.11
N LEU A 38 19.92 14.23 -11.98
CA LEU A 38 21.24 14.10 -11.34
C LEU A 38 22.33 14.85 -12.14
N GLY A 39 22.29 14.79 -13.47
CA GLY A 39 23.19 15.56 -14.33
C GLY A 39 23.03 17.07 -14.18
N LEU A 40 21.79 17.55 -14.05
CA LEU A 40 21.48 18.96 -13.80
C LEU A 40 22.06 19.43 -12.46
N LEU A 41 21.98 18.61 -11.41
CA LEU A 41 22.60 18.91 -10.11
C LEU A 41 24.12 19.05 -10.17
N GLU A 42 24.78 18.46 -11.17
CA GLU A 42 26.22 18.58 -11.38
C GLU A 42 26.62 19.69 -12.37
N SER A 43 25.64 20.46 -12.86
CA SER A 43 25.86 21.63 -13.71
C SER A 43 25.90 22.93 -12.89
N ARG A 44 27.03 23.66 -12.98
CA ARG A 44 27.19 24.98 -12.33
C ARG A 44 26.17 26.00 -12.85
N ALA A 45 25.93 26.00 -14.16
CA ALA A 45 24.98 26.90 -14.80
C ALA A 45 23.53 26.58 -14.39
N ALA A 46 23.17 25.30 -14.35
CA ALA A 46 21.85 24.88 -13.89
C ALA A 46 21.63 25.25 -12.41
N ASN A 47 22.61 25.01 -11.55
CA ASN A 47 22.50 25.35 -10.12
C ASN A 47 22.48 26.86 -9.88
N LEU A 48 23.15 27.68 -10.71
CA LEU A 48 23.00 29.13 -10.68
C LEU A 48 21.54 29.53 -10.99
N ALA A 49 20.94 28.98 -12.04
CA ALA A 49 19.56 29.28 -12.40
C ALA A 49 18.52 28.72 -11.40
N LEU A 50 18.76 27.52 -10.87
CA LEU A 50 17.81 26.80 -10.03
C LEU A 50 17.91 27.17 -8.54
N ALA A 51 19.07 27.61 -8.07
CA ALA A 51 19.29 27.85 -6.64
C ALA A 51 20.14 29.10 -6.33
N GLY A 52 20.58 29.85 -7.35
CA GLY A 52 21.49 30.98 -7.17
C GLY A 52 22.90 30.57 -6.77
N VAL A 53 23.28 29.30 -6.96
CA VAL A 53 24.58 28.77 -6.52
C VAL A 53 25.39 28.24 -7.72
N PRO A 54 26.46 28.91 -8.16
CA PRO A 54 27.24 28.52 -9.34
C PRO A 54 28.25 27.39 -9.05
N ARG A 55 27.89 26.45 -8.18
CA ARG A 55 28.72 25.28 -7.82
C ARG A 55 27.99 23.99 -8.14
N ARG A 56 28.74 22.93 -8.43
CA ARG A 56 28.18 21.58 -8.54
C ARG A 56 27.61 21.15 -7.18
N PHE A 57 26.54 20.38 -7.17
CA PHE A 57 25.95 19.91 -5.92
C PHE A 57 26.95 19.06 -5.11
N SER A 58 27.72 18.19 -5.78
CA SER A 58 28.82 17.43 -5.18
C SER A 58 29.94 18.30 -4.57
N ALA A 59 30.12 19.55 -5.02
CA ALA A 59 31.15 20.45 -4.48
C ALA A 59 30.67 21.27 -3.26
N LEU A 60 29.38 21.20 -2.92
CA LEU A 60 28.83 21.86 -1.74
C LEU A 60 29.13 21.07 -0.47
N SER A 61 29.32 21.78 0.65
CA SER A 61 29.36 21.17 1.98
C SER A 61 27.99 20.58 2.35
N LEU A 62 27.95 19.65 3.32
CA LEU A 62 26.70 19.00 3.73
C LEU A 62 25.60 20.03 4.14
N PRO A 63 25.87 21.05 4.98
CA PRO A 63 24.86 22.06 5.32
C PRO A 63 24.40 22.91 4.13
N GLU A 64 25.27 23.13 3.14
CA GLU A 64 24.89 23.82 1.90
C GLU A 64 23.97 22.96 1.03
N ARG A 65 24.28 21.66 0.89
CA ARG A 65 23.43 20.70 0.16
C ARG A 65 22.05 20.56 0.81
N GLU A 66 21.98 20.54 2.13
CA GLU A 66 20.71 20.49 2.86
C GLU A 66 19.86 21.73 2.61
N ARG A 67 20.45 22.93 2.74
CA ARG A 67 19.74 24.19 2.43
C ARG A 67 19.27 24.23 0.98
N PHE A 68 20.09 23.76 0.05
CA PHE A 68 19.76 23.66 -1.37
C PHE A 68 18.49 22.81 -1.60
N LEU A 69 18.47 21.57 -1.08
CA LEU A 69 17.33 20.67 -1.26
C LEU A 69 16.09 21.10 -0.45
N ARG A 70 16.27 21.69 0.74
CA ARG A 70 15.16 22.28 1.51
C ARG A 70 14.48 23.41 0.75
N GLY A 71 15.26 24.24 0.03
CA GLY A 71 14.70 25.28 -0.85
C GLY A 71 13.83 24.73 -1.98
N TRP A 72 14.07 23.49 -2.44
CA TRP A 72 13.22 22.83 -3.43
C TRP A 72 11.89 22.36 -2.85
N ALA A 73 11.87 21.95 -1.57
CA ALA A 73 10.68 21.41 -0.91
C ALA A 73 9.51 22.40 -0.87
N THR A 74 9.79 23.70 -0.72
CA THR A 74 8.79 24.78 -0.62
C THR A 74 8.82 25.74 -1.82
N SER A 75 9.51 25.37 -2.90
CA SER A 75 9.62 26.19 -4.10
C SER A 75 8.26 26.38 -4.78
N TRP A 76 8.02 27.56 -5.37
CA TRP A 76 6.85 27.83 -6.21
C TRP A 76 6.84 26.98 -7.50
N LEU A 77 8.02 26.65 -8.04
CA LEU A 77 8.18 25.78 -9.22
C LEU A 77 7.81 24.32 -8.89
N PRO A 78 6.79 23.72 -9.53
CA PRO A 78 6.35 22.35 -9.26
C PRO A 78 7.44 21.29 -9.49
N LEU A 79 8.26 21.46 -10.54
CA LEU A 79 9.33 20.53 -10.88
C LEU A 79 10.34 20.36 -9.74
N LYS A 80 10.68 21.45 -9.03
CA LYS A 80 11.61 21.39 -7.87
C LYS A 80 11.00 20.60 -6.72
N ARG A 81 9.72 20.83 -6.41
CA ARG A 81 9.01 20.08 -5.35
C ARG A 81 8.93 18.59 -5.69
N LYS A 82 8.55 18.27 -6.93
CA LYS A 82 8.47 16.89 -7.44
C LYS A 82 9.83 16.19 -7.33
N ALA A 83 10.90 16.84 -7.78
CA ALA A 83 12.27 16.32 -7.69
C ALA A 83 12.70 16.08 -6.23
N PHE A 84 12.42 17.04 -5.33
CA PHE A 84 12.71 16.88 -3.90
C PHE A 84 11.97 15.68 -3.30
N GLN A 85 10.67 15.54 -3.54
CA GLN A 85 9.88 14.43 -2.99
C GLN A 85 10.34 13.08 -3.55
N ALA A 86 10.65 13.00 -4.85
CA ALA A 86 11.16 11.78 -5.47
C ALA A 86 12.48 11.32 -4.84
N LEU A 87 13.47 12.23 -4.73
CA LEU A 87 14.77 11.94 -4.13
C LEU A 87 14.65 11.56 -2.66
N LYS A 88 13.91 12.35 -1.88
CA LYS A 88 13.68 12.12 -0.44
C LYS A 88 13.01 10.77 -0.20
N ARG A 89 11.92 10.45 -0.91
CA ARG A 89 11.19 9.20 -0.72
C ARG A 89 12.02 7.99 -1.11
N LEU A 90 12.72 8.04 -2.24
CA LEU A 90 13.59 6.95 -2.66
C LEU A 90 14.69 6.68 -1.63
N ALA A 91 15.39 7.73 -1.18
CA ALA A 91 16.45 7.62 -0.20
C ALA A 91 15.93 7.11 1.15
N ALA A 92 14.86 7.72 1.69
CA ALA A 92 14.29 7.33 2.98
C ALA A 92 13.74 5.90 2.96
N PHE A 93 13.06 5.51 1.88
CA PHE A 93 12.51 4.17 1.72
C PHE A 93 13.61 3.12 1.71
N LEU A 94 14.59 3.24 0.80
CA LEU A 94 15.70 2.28 0.69
C LEU A 94 16.56 2.24 1.94
N TYR A 95 16.68 3.36 2.65
CA TYR A 95 17.38 3.41 3.92
C TYR A 95 16.64 2.63 5.00
N TYR A 96 15.35 2.89 5.15
CA TYR A 96 14.52 2.31 6.20
C TYR A 96 14.25 0.81 5.97
N THR A 97 14.04 0.35 4.74
CA THR A 97 13.63 -1.05 4.51
C THR A 97 14.80 -2.03 4.39
N ALA A 98 16.04 -1.56 4.40
CA ALA A 98 17.19 -2.38 4.10
C ALA A 98 17.91 -2.86 5.36
N ASP A 99 18.20 -4.16 5.40
CA ASP A 99 18.91 -4.78 6.52
C ASP A 99 20.28 -4.14 6.72
N GLY A 100 20.66 -3.99 8.00
CA GLY A 100 21.94 -3.43 8.40
C GLY A 100 22.15 -1.96 8.02
N SER A 101 21.10 -1.23 7.65
CA SER A 101 21.22 0.21 7.37
C SER A 101 21.49 1.05 8.62
N GLY A 102 21.21 0.51 9.81
CA GLY A 102 21.20 1.26 11.08
C GLY A 102 19.90 2.05 11.30
N ALA A 103 18.93 1.97 10.39
CA ALA A 103 17.70 2.74 10.47
C ALA A 103 16.83 2.31 11.65
N TRP A 104 16.68 0.99 11.83
CA TRP A 104 15.80 0.38 12.81
C TRP A 104 16.28 0.66 14.23
N GLU A 105 17.58 0.54 14.46
CA GLU A 105 18.22 0.81 15.74
C GLU A 105 18.01 2.26 16.18
N ARG A 106 18.12 3.22 15.25
CA ARG A 106 17.95 4.65 15.56
C ARG A 106 16.53 5.05 15.90
N ILE A 107 15.53 4.33 15.38
CA ILE A 107 14.12 4.59 15.68
C ILE A 107 13.58 3.66 16.78
N GLY A 108 14.43 2.79 17.34
CA GLY A 108 14.04 1.80 18.36
C GLY A 108 13.13 0.69 17.82
N TYR A 109 13.14 0.43 16.51
CA TYR A 109 12.42 -0.70 15.93
C TYR A 109 13.27 -1.97 16.07
N PRO A 110 12.77 -3.04 16.72
CA PRO A 110 13.53 -4.27 16.93
C PRO A 110 13.74 -5.10 15.65
N GLY A 111 13.19 -4.68 14.51
CA GLY A 111 13.20 -5.45 13.27
C GLY A 111 12.01 -6.41 13.15
N PRO A 112 11.98 -7.23 12.08
CA PRO A 112 10.91 -8.18 11.82
C PRO A 112 10.84 -9.29 12.88
N LEU A 113 9.64 -9.79 13.16
CA LEU A 113 9.35 -10.77 14.24
C LEU A 113 9.85 -12.21 13.97
N GLY A 114 10.76 -12.40 13.02
CA GLY A 114 11.20 -13.72 12.56
C GLY A 114 10.30 -14.33 11.47
N PRO A 115 10.44 -15.64 11.20
CA PRO A 115 9.68 -16.28 10.13
C PRO A 115 8.18 -16.35 10.44
N PRO A 116 7.31 -16.21 9.43
CA PRO A 116 5.88 -16.30 9.62
C PRO A 116 5.45 -17.70 10.08
N PRO A 117 4.35 -17.81 10.86
CA PRO A 117 3.83 -19.10 11.30
C PRO A 117 3.27 -19.92 10.13
N ALA A 118 3.43 -21.24 10.17
CA ALA A 118 2.78 -22.14 9.22
C ALA A 118 1.26 -22.16 9.45
N ARG A 119 0.51 -21.47 8.58
CA ARG A 119 -0.96 -21.38 8.59
C ARG A 119 -1.53 -21.78 7.24
N PRO A 120 -2.43 -22.78 7.17
CA PRO A 120 -3.04 -23.18 5.90
C PRO A 120 -3.94 -22.06 5.35
N LYS A 121 -4.04 -21.97 4.02
CA LYS A 121 -4.92 -21.03 3.32
C LYS A 121 -6.35 -21.58 3.23
N PRO A 122 -7.33 -21.08 4.01
CA PRO A 122 -8.71 -21.58 3.97
C PRO A 122 -9.45 -21.24 2.67
N ILE A 123 -9.09 -20.14 2.02
CA ILE A 123 -9.70 -19.68 0.78
C ILE A 123 -8.83 -20.13 -0.39
N ARG A 124 -9.48 -20.64 -1.45
CA ARG A 124 -8.85 -20.95 -2.73
C ARG A 124 -9.49 -20.07 -3.80
N PRO A 125 -8.92 -18.89 -4.09
CA PRO A 125 -9.44 -18.03 -5.15
C PRO A 125 -9.39 -18.75 -6.50
N LEU A 126 -10.43 -18.55 -7.31
CA LEU A 126 -10.43 -19.00 -8.69
C LEU A 126 -9.51 -18.09 -9.51
N ALA A 127 -8.49 -18.65 -10.15
CA ALA A 127 -7.65 -17.91 -11.11
C ALA A 127 -8.34 -17.90 -12.48
N VAL A 128 -8.75 -16.72 -12.94
CA VAL A 128 -9.35 -16.53 -14.27
C VAL A 128 -8.23 -16.16 -15.25
N THR A 129 -7.86 -17.07 -16.15
CA THR A 129 -6.73 -16.91 -17.09
C THR A 129 -7.15 -16.71 -18.55
N SER A 130 -8.45 -16.78 -18.82
CA SER A 130 -9.08 -16.59 -20.12
C SER A 130 -10.50 -16.08 -19.92
N ASP A 131 -11.14 -15.62 -20.99
CA ASP A 131 -12.56 -15.23 -20.95
C ASP A 131 -13.40 -16.35 -20.34
N THR A 132 -14.07 -16.04 -19.23
CA THR A 132 -14.79 -17.01 -18.40
C THR A 132 -16.12 -16.41 -17.99
N SER A 133 -17.20 -17.12 -18.28
CA SER A 133 -18.55 -16.77 -17.81
C SER A 133 -18.85 -17.49 -16.49
N LEU A 134 -19.30 -16.75 -15.49
CA LEU A 134 -19.71 -17.27 -14.18
C LEU A 134 -21.13 -16.81 -13.89
N ASP A 135 -22.02 -17.76 -13.61
CA ASP A 135 -23.38 -17.46 -13.18
C ASP A 135 -23.43 -17.20 -11.66
N CYS A 136 -24.08 -16.11 -11.26
CA CYS A 136 -24.34 -15.81 -9.86
C CYS A 136 -25.56 -14.90 -9.70
N ASP A 137 -26.10 -14.83 -8.49
CA ASP A 137 -27.16 -13.88 -8.15
C ASP A 137 -26.61 -12.45 -7.99
N VAL A 138 -25.38 -12.33 -7.46
CA VAL A 138 -24.75 -11.03 -7.16
C VAL A 138 -23.24 -11.08 -7.42
N VAL A 139 -22.73 -10.03 -8.07
CA VAL A 139 -21.29 -9.74 -8.18
C VAL A 139 -20.92 -8.62 -7.23
N VAL A 140 -19.90 -8.83 -6.40
CA VAL A 140 -19.30 -7.81 -5.53
C VAL A 140 -17.90 -7.49 -6.04
N ILE A 141 -17.64 -6.23 -6.36
CA ILE A 141 -16.33 -5.77 -6.82
C ILE A 141 -15.55 -5.19 -5.64
N GLY A 142 -14.43 -5.82 -5.32
CA GLY A 142 -13.57 -5.51 -4.17
C GLY A 142 -13.96 -6.29 -2.91
N SER A 143 -12.96 -6.86 -2.24
CA SER A 143 -13.16 -7.66 -1.01
C SER A 143 -12.84 -6.89 0.27
N GLY A 144 -12.77 -5.56 0.20
CA GLY A 144 -12.48 -4.65 1.31
C GLY A 144 -13.52 -4.65 2.43
N ALA A 145 -13.39 -3.71 3.38
CA ALA A 145 -14.26 -3.60 4.55
C ALA A 145 -15.77 -3.64 4.25
N GLY A 146 -16.20 -2.98 3.16
CA GLY A 146 -17.59 -3.03 2.71
C GLY A 146 -17.92 -4.30 1.93
N GLY A 147 -17.13 -4.61 0.90
CA GLY A 147 -17.40 -5.71 -0.02
C GLY A 147 -17.40 -7.08 0.65
N GLY A 148 -16.43 -7.36 1.53
CA GLY A 148 -16.38 -8.61 2.29
C GLY A 148 -17.59 -8.81 3.20
N VAL A 149 -18.07 -7.73 3.84
CA VAL A 149 -19.28 -7.77 4.69
C VAL A 149 -20.52 -8.03 3.86
N VAL A 150 -20.71 -7.31 2.75
CA VAL A 150 -21.85 -7.49 1.84
C VAL A 150 -21.88 -8.91 1.28
N ALA A 151 -20.74 -9.40 0.77
CA ALA A 151 -20.62 -10.75 0.24
C ALA A 151 -20.97 -11.81 1.29
N GLY A 152 -20.44 -11.68 2.52
CA GLY A 152 -20.73 -12.60 3.61
C GLY A 152 -22.21 -12.61 4.01
N ARG A 153 -22.86 -11.45 4.05
CA ARG A 153 -24.30 -11.33 4.36
C ARG A 153 -25.18 -11.96 3.29
N LEU A 154 -24.90 -11.69 2.02
CA LEU A 154 -25.67 -12.23 0.89
C LEU A 154 -25.50 -13.76 0.77
N ALA A 155 -24.27 -14.26 0.93
CA ALA A 155 -24.01 -15.70 0.96
C ALA A 155 -24.74 -16.40 2.11
N ALA A 156 -24.75 -15.79 3.31
CA ALA A 156 -25.50 -16.31 4.45
C ALA A 156 -27.04 -16.32 4.23
N ALA A 157 -27.54 -15.42 3.38
CA ALA A 157 -28.94 -15.40 2.94
C ALA A 157 -29.23 -16.39 1.80
N GLY A 158 -28.27 -17.25 1.43
CA GLY A 158 -28.44 -18.29 0.41
C GLY A 158 -28.25 -17.82 -1.03
N LYS A 159 -27.72 -16.62 -1.26
CA LYS A 159 -27.38 -16.14 -2.61
C LYS A 159 -26.05 -16.72 -3.08
N SER A 160 -25.96 -17.02 -4.37
CA SER A 160 -24.70 -17.28 -5.05
C SER A 160 -23.99 -15.95 -5.33
N VAL A 161 -22.80 -15.78 -4.76
CA VAL A 161 -22.07 -14.50 -4.80
C VAL A 161 -20.69 -14.73 -5.41
N VAL A 162 -20.35 -13.92 -6.41
CA VAL A 162 -18.99 -13.82 -6.94
C VAL A 162 -18.34 -12.55 -6.39
N VAL A 163 -17.14 -12.68 -5.82
CA VAL A 163 -16.34 -11.55 -5.37
C VAL A 163 -15.15 -11.39 -6.30
N LEU A 164 -15.03 -10.23 -6.94
CA LEU A 164 -13.92 -9.88 -7.81
C LEU A 164 -12.91 -9.05 -7.03
N GLU A 165 -11.67 -9.52 -6.92
CA GLU A 165 -10.58 -8.83 -6.21
C GLU A 165 -9.40 -8.66 -7.15
N LYS A 166 -8.81 -7.46 -7.18
CA LYS A 166 -7.65 -7.14 -8.01
C LYS A 166 -6.37 -7.74 -7.41
N GLY A 167 -6.29 -7.79 -6.09
CA GLY A 167 -5.14 -8.25 -5.34
C GLY A 167 -5.06 -9.77 -5.14
N GLY A 168 -3.89 -10.21 -4.68
CA GLY A 168 -3.66 -11.61 -4.29
C GLY A 168 -4.27 -11.98 -2.94
N TYR A 169 -4.32 -13.28 -2.64
CA TYR A 169 -4.68 -13.78 -1.31
C TYR A 169 -3.43 -14.13 -0.49
N LEU A 170 -3.20 -13.34 0.56
CA LEU A 170 -2.17 -13.56 1.55
C LEU A 170 -2.81 -13.93 2.90
N ASN A 171 -2.13 -14.77 3.67
CA ASN A 171 -2.50 -15.05 5.06
C ASN A 171 -1.27 -14.90 5.97
N GLU A 172 -1.41 -15.29 7.24
CA GLU A 172 -0.36 -15.13 8.25
C GLU A 172 0.95 -15.84 7.88
N ALA A 173 0.89 -16.90 7.07
CA ALA A 173 2.07 -17.60 6.58
C ALA A 173 2.88 -16.80 5.53
N ASP A 174 2.27 -15.76 4.94
CA ASP A 174 2.91 -14.90 3.95
C ASP A 174 3.51 -13.61 4.54
N PHE A 175 3.24 -13.30 5.82
CA PHE A 175 3.58 -12.01 6.42
C PHE A 175 4.97 -12.05 7.07
N THR A 176 5.99 -11.67 6.31
CA THR A 176 7.40 -11.70 6.75
C THR A 176 7.79 -10.55 7.69
N HIS A 177 6.86 -9.62 7.97
CA HIS A 177 7.14 -8.37 8.68
C HIS A 177 8.22 -7.49 8.01
N ARG A 178 8.51 -7.74 6.74
CA ARG A 178 9.43 -6.93 5.93
C ARG A 178 8.64 -5.92 5.12
N GLU A 179 8.90 -4.65 5.37
CA GLU A 179 8.06 -3.57 4.83
C GLU A 179 8.18 -3.42 3.31
N ALA A 180 9.37 -3.55 2.73
CA ALA A 180 9.53 -3.50 1.27
C ALA A 180 8.72 -4.59 0.55
N GLU A 181 8.76 -5.83 1.06
CA GLU A 181 7.98 -6.95 0.50
C GLU A 181 6.48 -6.72 0.71
N SER A 182 6.10 -6.23 1.90
CA SER A 182 4.70 -5.96 2.23
C SER A 182 4.11 -4.87 1.33
N LEU A 183 4.84 -3.78 1.09
CA LEU A 183 4.42 -2.73 0.17
C LEU A 183 4.26 -3.25 -1.26
N GLU A 184 5.18 -4.08 -1.73
CA GLU A 184 5.09 -4.68 -3.06
C GLU A 184 3.89 -5.62 -3.22
N ARG A 185 3.58 -6.44 -2.21
CA ARG A 185 2.56 -7.50 -2.31
C ARG A 185 1.17 -7.08 -1.87
N LEU A 186 1.05 -6.15 -0.92
CA LEU A 186 -0.22 -5.82 -0.25
C LEU A 186 -0.81 -4.48 -0.66
N TYR A 187 -0.05 -3.58 -1.28
CA TYR A 187 -0.52 -2.23 -1.61
C TYR A 187 -0.65 -2.01 -3.11
N ASP A 188 -1.66 -1.24 -3.48
CA ASP A 188 -1.82 -0.78 -4.85
C ASP A 188 -0.63 0.08 -5.28
N ALA A 189 -0.27 -0.01 -6.57
CA ALA A 189 0.94 0.58 -7.13
C ALA A 189 2.20 0.33 -6.26
N ARG A 190 2.25 -0.79 -5.53
CA ARG A 190 3.35 -1.15 -4.62
C ARG A 190 3.62 -0.11 -3.54
N GLY A 191 2.57 0.60 -3.10
CA GLY A 191 2.68 1.70 -2.14
C GLY A 191 3.17 3.01 -2.73
N MET A 192 3.25 3.15 -4.06
CA MET A 192 3.72 4.35 -4.76
C MET A 192 2.59 5.21 -5.36
N LEU A 193 1.32 4.89 -5.06
CA LEU A 193 0.19 5.67 -5.55
C LEU A 193 0.23 7.07 -4.90
N THR A 194 0.23 8.11 -5.73
CA THR A 194 0.43 9.50 -5.30
C THR A 194 -0.43 10.46 -6.11
N THR A 195 -0.59 11.69 -5.61
CA THR A 195 -1.04 12.82 -6.45
C THR A 195 -0.02 13.12 -7.55
N GLU A 196 -0.46 13.76 -8.64
CA GLU A 196 0.40 14.04 -9.81
C GLU A 196 1.69 14.81 -9.46
N ASP A 197 1.63 15.70 -8.48
CA ASP A 197 2.76 16.49 -7.98
C ASP A 197 3.62 15.75 -6.93
N LEU A 198 3.29 14.49 -6.63
CA LEU A 198 3.86 13.65 -5.59
C LEU A 198 3.68 14.21 -4.16
N GLY A 199 2.84 15.22 -3.96
CA GLY A 199 2.64 15.85 -2.65
C GLY A 199 2.01 14.92 -1.62
N ILE A 200 1.00 14.14 -2.03
CA ILE A 200 0.27 13.21 -1.16
C ILE A 200 0.54 11.77 -1.62
N LEU A 201 0.81 10.91 -0.64
CA LEU A 201 0.91 9.45 -0.81
C LEU A 201 -0.44 8.83 -0.43
N ILE A 202 -0.98 7.97 -1.28
CA ILE A 202 -2.23 7.25 -1.04
C ILE A 202 -1.88 5.78 -0.81
N LEU A 203 -2.08 5.31 0.42
CA LEU A 203 -1.88 3.91 0.78
C LEU A 203 -3.21 3.17 0.68
N GLN A 204 -3.32 2.30 -0.32
CA GLN A 204 -4.52 1.49 -0.57
C GLN A 204 -4.14 0.01 -0.60
N GLY A 205 -4.81 -0.82 0.20
CA GLY A 205 -4.63 -2.26 0.15
C GLY A 205 -5.12 -2.85 -1.18
N SER A 206 -4.30 -3.69 -1.80
CA SER A 206 -4.58 -4.45 -3.04
C SER A 206 -4.32 -5.93 -2.79
N CYS A 207 -5.15 -6.51 -1.92
CA CYS A 207 -5.16 -7.93 -1.55
C CYS A 207 -6.58 -8.35 -1.14
N LEU A 208 -6.82 -9.64 -1.00
CA LEU A 208 -8.09 -10.13 -0.45
C LEU A 208 -8.28 -9.62 0.98
N GLY A 209 -9.33 -8.82 1.21
CA GLY A 209 -9.57 -8.04 2.43
C GLY A 209 -9.25 -6.53 2.27
N GLY A 210 -8.47 -6.16 1.26
CA GLY A 210 -8.15 -4.78 0.91
C GLY A 210 -7.54 -3.99 2.06
N GLY A 211 -8.04 -2.78 2.29
CA GLY A 211 -7.57 -1.90 3.36
C GLY A 211 -7.64 -2.49 4.77
N THR A 212 -8.49 -3.50 5.04
CA THR A 212 -8.57 -4.10 6.38
C THR A 212 -7.35 -4.94 6.73
N VAL A 213 -6.59 -5.41 5.74
CA VAL A 213 -5.36 -6.19 5.94
C VAL A 213 -4.19 -5.29 6.31
N VAL A 214 -4.18 -4.05 5.82
CA VAL A 214 -3.03 -3.12 5.91
C VAL A 214 -3.27 -1.92 6.84
N ASN A 215 -4.42 -1.87 7.52
CA ASN A 215 -4.75 -0.73 8.38
C ASN A 215 -4.03 -0.76 9.74
N TYR A 216 -4.20 0.32 10.51
CA TYR A 216 -3.65 0.47 11.85
C TYR A 216 -4.52 -0.17 12.95
N THR A 217 -5.40 -1.13 12.61
CA THR A 217 -6.29 -1.88 13.53
C THR A 217 -7.17 -1.05 14.47
N THR A 218 -7.26 0.26 14.25
CA THR A 218 -7.99 1.19 15.11
C THR A 218 -9.43 1.32 14.64
N SER A 219 -10.39 1.12 15.54
CA SER A 219 -11.82 1.28 15.27
C SER A 219 -12.39 2.37 16.18
N LEU A 220 -12.81 3.47 15.59
CA LEU A 220 -13.42 4.59 16.30
C LEU A 220 -14.90 4.65 15.93
N HIS A 221 -15.77 4.70 16.93
CA HIS A 221 -17.17 5.00 16.69
C HIS A 221 -17.30 6.51 16.48
N HIS A 222 -17.96 6.93 15.41
CA HIS A 222 -18.29 8.34 15.21
C HIS A 222 -19.17 8.82 16.37
N GLN A 223 -18.76 9.85 17.09
CA GLN A 223 -19.66 10.50 18.05
C GLN A 223 -20.76 11.20 17.24
N LEU A 224 -21.99 10.70 17.36
CA LEU A 224 -23.16 11.47 16.92
C LEU A 224 -23.15 12.81 17.68
N PRO A 225 -23.60 13.92 17.06
CA PRO A 225 -23.67 15.20 17.73
C PRO A 225 -24.36 15.05 19.09
N TYR A 226 -23.76 15.64 20.12
CA TYR A 226 -24.25 15.60 21.50
C TYR A 226 -25.71 16.06 21.54
N ALA A 227 -26.63 15.12 21.73
CA ALA A 227 -28.07 15.35 21.74
C ALA A 227 -28.56 15.75 23.14
N GLY A 228 -27.87 16.67 23.83
CA GLY A 228 -28.27 17.19 25.14
C GLY A 228 -28.51 16.13 26.24
N PRO A 229 -28.93 16.55 27.45
CA PRO A 229 -29.37 15.64 28.49
C PRO A 229 -30.82 15.21 28.23
N GLY A 230 -31.02 14.23 27.35
CA GLY A 230 -32.23 13.41 27.33
C GLY A 230 -32.06 12.20 28.25
N PRO A 231 -33.11 11.72 28.94
CA PRO A 231 -32.97 10.57 29.84
C PRO A 231 -32.66 9.31 29.02
N ARG A 232 -31.40 8.87 29.05
CA ARG A 232 -31.02 7.52 28.61
C ARG A 232 -30.65 6.71 29.84
N THR A 233 -31.64 6.11 30.47
CA THR A 233 -31.43 4.86 31.18
C THR A 233 -31.07 3.82 30.12
N VAL A 234 -29.78 3.65 29.85
CA VAL A 234 -29.29 2.48 29.13
C VAL A 234 -29.42 1.32 30.12
N ASP A 235 -30.40 0.45 29.90
CA ASP A 235 -30.52 -0.79 30.66
C ASP A 235 -29.26 -1.63 30.40
N PRO A 236 -28.40 -1.89 31.41
CA PRO A 236 -27.21 -2.72 31.24
C PRO A 236 -27.53 -4.19 30.91
N ARG A 237 -28.81 -4.60 30.96
CA ARG A 237 -29.29 -5.92 30.54
C ARG A 237 -29.82 -5.97 29.12
N ALA A 238 -29.97 -4.81 28.44
CA ALA A 238 -30.21 -4.77 27.02
C ALA A 238 -28.90 -5.15 26.32
N SER A 239 -28.68 -6.47 26.19
CA SER A 239 -27.58 -7.03 25.42
C SER A 239 -27.53 -6.33 24.06
N PRO A 240 -26.41 -5.70 23.65
CA PRO A 240 -26.18 -5.50 22.23
C PRO A 240 -26.31 -6.90 21.63
N ALA A 241 -27.20 -7.07 20.66
CA ALA A 241 -27.47 -8.37 20.05
C ALA A 241 -26.15 -9.11 19.87
N ALA A 242 -25.94 -10.14 20.70
CA ALA A 242 -24.69 -10.86 20.74
C ALA A 242 -24.47 -11.43 19.33
N PHE A 243 -23.45 -10.94 18.64
CA PHE A 243 -22.98 -11.54 17.40
C PHE A 243 -22.47 -12.94 17.73
N ARG A 244 -23.37 -13.91 17.74
CA ARG A 244 -23.03 -15.33 17.85
C ARG A 244 -22.64 -15.80 16.46
N PHE A 245 -21.35 -16.09 16.27
CA PHE A 245 -20.87 -16.84 15.12
C PHE A 245 -21.46 -18.25 15.17
N ALA A 246 -22.44 -18.54 14.31
CA ALA A 246 -22.93 -19.89 14.09
C ALA A 246 -21.99 -20.63 13.13
N ARG A 247 -21.48 -21.78 13.57
CA ARG A 247 -20.64 -22.71 12.79
C ARG A 247 -21.51 -23.32 11.69
N VAL A 248 -21.22 -23.04 10.41
CA VAL A 248 -21.97 -23.61 9.28
C VAL A 248 -21.51 -25.04 9.01
N HIS A 249 -22.40 -26.01 9.20
CA HIS A 249 -22.23 -27.36 8.66
C HIS A 249 -22.54 -27.36 7.16
N ARG A 250 -21.67 -28.02 6.39
CA ARG A 250 -21.75 -28.16 4.93
C ARG A 250 -22.97 -29.01 4.55
N LEU A 251 -24.05 -28.39 4.08
CA LEU A 251 -25.19 -29.09 3.48
C LEU A 251 -24.99 -29.15 1.96
N GLY A 252 -24.59 -30.32 1.47
CA GLY A 252 -24.57 -30.63 0.05
C GLY A 252 -25.99 -30.72 -0.51
N ARG A 253 -26.26 -30.05 -1.62
CA ARG A 253 -27.46 -30.29 -2.43
C ARG A 253 -27.06 -30.99 -3.73
N ARG A 254 -27.51 -32.24 -3.87
CA ARG A 254 -27.61 -32.94 -5.16
C ARG A 254 -28.74 -32.29 -5.96
N ARG A 255 -28.50 -31.93 -7.23
CA ARG A 255 -29.57 -31.65 -8.20
C ARG A 255 -29.94 -32.98 -8.90
N GLY A 256 -31.24 -33.27 -8.97
CA GLY A 256 -31.80 -34.37 -9.77
C GLY A 256 -31.93 -34.00 -11.26
N PRO A 257 -32.26 -34.97 -12.14
CA PRO A 257 -32.02 -34.86 -13.58
C PRO A 257 -33.13 -34.11 -14.35
N ALA A 258 -32.71 -33.65 -15.52
CA ALA A 258 -33.35 -32.80 -16.52
C ALA A 258 -34.79 -33.16 -16.92
N ASP A 259 -35.60 -32.12 -17.17
CA ASP A 259 -36.81 -32.22 -17.99
C ASP A 259 -36.49 -31.66 -19.38
N GLN A 260 -36.48 -32.56 -20.36
CA GLN A 260 -36.44 -32.25 -21.79
C GLN A 260 -37.87 -31.98 -22.25
N ARG A 261 -38.14 -30.80 -22.80
CA ARG A 261 -39.26 -30.65 -23.74
C ARG A 261 -38.85 -29.81 -24.94
N GLU A 262 -38.96 -30.49 -26.09
CA GLU A 262 -38.89 -30.02 -27.46
C GLU A 262 -39.80 -28.83 -27.72
N HIS A 263 -39.38 -27.94 -28.63
CA HIS A 263 -40.16 -27.66 -29.84
C HIS A 263 -39.23 -27.16 -30.96
N ARG A 264 -39.11 -28.01 -31.99
CA ARG A 264 -38.80 -27.67 -33.39
C ARG A 264 -40.14 -27.37 -34.11
N PRO A 265 -40.17 -26.88 -35.36
CA PRO A 265 -39.10 -26.73 -36.35
C PRO A 265 -38.58 -25.31 -36.56
#